data_AF-A0A0F8S590-F1
#
_entry.id   AF-A0A0F8S590-F1
#
_cell.length_a   1.000
_cell.length_b   1.000
_cell.length_c   1.000
_cell.angle_alpha   90.00
_cell.angle_beta   90.00
_cell.angle_gamma   90.00
#
_symmetry.space_group_name_H-M   'P 1'
#
loop_
_entity.id
_entity.type
_entity.pdbx_description
1 polymer ?
#
loop_
_entity_poly.entity_id
_entity_poly.type
_entity_poly.pdbx_seq_one_letter_code
_entity_poly.pdbx_strand_id
1 'polypeptide(L)'
;MFEKFIPKQRKMSTRVGGLLTLMGEAMFLFSILNFLMISRLQYYSEGDSYIRTVFPQYFLFFAGLSIIGFVAMWFVYVYVLPSKQRFSQEQAVKDNRSPMYDRILEVQDELAEMRKMIKELSEKVEKLSEKEL
;
A
#
# COMPACT_ATOMS: atom_id res chain seq x y z
N MET A 1 6.74 -10.59 -25.91
CA MET A 1 5.61 -11.49 -26.28
C MET A 1 4.72 -11.90 -25.07
N PHE A 2 5.08 -11.59 -23.81
CA PHE A 2 4.31 -12.00 -22.61
C PHE A 2 3.34 -10.95 -22.03
N GLU A 3 3.28 -9.73 -22.57
CA GLU A 3 2.39 -8.66 -22.06
C GLU A 3 0.88 -8.93 -22.28
N LYS A 4 0.53 -9.92 -23.11
CA LYS A 4 -0.86 -10.17 -23.54
C LYS A 4 -1.71 -10.98 -22.56
N PHE A 5 -1.13 -11.49 -21.47
CA PHE A 5 -1.82 -12.33 -20.48
C PHE A 5 -2.24 -11.61 -19.19
N ILE A 6 -2.07 -10.29 -19.09
CA ILE A 6 -2.53 -9.59 -17.89
C ILE A 6 -4.03 -9.27 -18.05
N PRO A 7 -4.92 -9.87 -17.23
CA PRO A 7 -6.36 -9.66 -17.35
C PRO A 7 -6.70 -8.18 -17.14
N LYS A 8 -7.49 -7.60 -18.07
CA LYS A 8 -7.99 -6.23 -17.92
C LYS A 8 -8.91 -6.14 -16.70
N GLN A 9 -8.59 -5.23 -15.79
CA GLN A 9 -9.37 -4.98 -14.58
C GLN A 9 -10.79 -4.53 -14.95
N ARG A 10 -11.80 -5.34 -14.65
CA ARG A 10 -13.21 -5.01 -14.93
C ARG A 10 -13.73 -4.11 -13.81
N LYS A 11 -14.37 -2.99 -14.16
CA LYS A 11 -15.11 -2.16 -13.20
C LYS A 11 -16.27 -2.98 -12.65
N MET A 12 -16.12 -3.52 -11.44
CA MET A 12 -17.21 -4.24 -10.75
C MET A 12 -18.26 -3.27 -10.22
N SER A 13 -19.49 -3.77 -10.08
CA SER A 13 -20.62 -3.02 -9.50
C SER A 13 -20.34 -2.66 -8.04
N THR A 14 -20.67 -1.42 -7.66
CA THR A 14 -20.52 -0.86 -6.30
C THR A 14 -21.19 -1.72 -5.23
N ARG A 15 -22.27 -2.44 -5.56
CA ARG A 15 -22.98 -3.34 -4.64
C ARG A 15 -22.16 -4.58 -4.26
N VAL A 16 -21.43 -5.14 -5.22
CA VAL A 16 -20.58 -6.33 -5.00
C VAL A 16 -19.38 -5.95 -4.13
N GLY A 17 -18.79 -4.78 -4.41
CA GLY A 17 -17.73 -4.21 -3.57
C GLY A 17 -18.20 -3.96 -2.14
N GLY A 18 -19.36 -3.31 -1.96
CA GLY A 18 -19.93 -3.06 -0.63
C GLY A 18 -20.23 -4.33 0.16
N LEU A 19 -20.79 -5.36 -0.48
CA LEU A 19 -21.05 -6.64 0.16
C LEU A 19 -19.75 -7.33 0.60
N LEU A 20 -18.73 -7.33 -0.27
CA LEU A 20 -17.42 -7.88 0.04
C LEU A 20 -16.78 -7.17 1.25
N THR A 21 -16.90 -5.84 1.32
CA THR A 21 -16.41 -5.06 2.47
C THR A 21 -17.13 -5.47 3.76
N LEU A 22 -18.47 -5.54 3.74
CA LEU A 22 -19.25 -5.94 4.92
C LEU A 22 -18.91 -7.37 5.38
N MET A 23 -18.76 -8.31 4.44
CA MET A 23 -18.32 -9.67 4.77
C MET A 23 -16.91 -9.69 5.36
N GLY A 24 -16.00 -8.88 4.81
CA GLY A 24 -14.64 -8.71 5.32
C GLY A 24 -14.62 -8.20 6.76
N GLU A 25 -15.39 -7.16 7.05
CA GLU A 25 -15.51 -6.60 8.41
C GLU A 25 -16.14 -7.60 9.39
N ALA A 26 -17.18 -8.32 8.97
CA ALA A 26 -17.78 -9.37 9.79
C ALA A 26 -16.76 -10.48 10.10
N MET A 27 -16.02 -10.96 9.09
CA MET A 27 -14.97 -11.97 9.29
C MET A 27 -13.88 -11.50 10.25
N PHE A 28 -13.48 -10.22 10.18
CA PHE A 28 -12.54 -9.63 11.12
C PHE A 28 -13.07 -9.68 12.56
N LEU A 29 -14.33 -9.28 12.80
CA LEU A 29 -14.95 -9.36 14.13
C LEU A 29 -15.02 -10.80 14.64
N PHE A 30 -15.43 -11.75 13.80
CA PHE A 30 -15.43 -13.17 14.14
C PHE A 30 -14.03 -13.70 14.47
N SER A 31 -13.00 -13.22 13.78
CA SER A 31 -11.62 -13.61 14.06
C SER A 31 -11.16 -13.20 15.47
N ILE A 32 -11.57 -12.01 15.94
CA ILE A 32 -11.26 -11.54 17.30
C ILE A 32 -11.93 -12.43 18.34
N LEU A 33 -13.23 -12.73 18.13
CA LEU A 33 -13.98 -13.61 19.04
C LEU A 33 -13.38 -15.02 19.08
N ASN A 34 -13.03 -15.57 17.92
CA ASN A 34 -12.37 -16.87 17.83
C ASN A 34 -11.00 -16.86 18.53
N PHE A 35 -10.22 -15.80 18.36
CA PHE A 35 -8.93 -15.66 19.04
C PHE A 35 -9.08 -15.65 20.56
N LEU A 36 -10.06 -14.90 21.10
CA LEU A 36 -10.37 -14.87 22.53
C LEU A 36 -10.83 -16.24 23.04
N MET A 37 -11.66 -16.95 22.27
CA MET A 37 -12.15 -18.28 22.65
C MET A 37 -11.02 -19.32 22.68
N ILE A 38 -10.20 -19.36 21.63
CA ILE A 38 -9.07 -20.30 21.52
C ILE A 38 -8.02 -19.99 22.60
N SER A 39 -7.68 -18.72 22.83
CA SER A 39 -6.72 -18.35 23.88
C SER A 39 -7.22 -18.74 25.27
N ARG A 40 -8.52 -18.60 25.54
CA ARG A 40 -9.12 -19.07 26.80
C ARG A 40 -9.09 -20.59 26.93
N LEU A 41 -9.48 -21.32 25.89
CA LEU A 41 -9.44 -22.79 25.88
C LEU A 41 -8.01 -23.32 26.07
N GLN A 42 -7.03 -22.72 25.38
CA GLN A 42 -5.62 -23.09 25.51
C GLN A 42 -5.10 -22.84 26.92
N TYR A 43 -5.46 -21.70 27.53
CA TYR A 43 -5.00 -21.35 28.87
C TYR A 43 -5.55 -22.29 29.96
N TYR A 44 -6.81 -22.72 29.84
CA TYR A 44 -7.45 -23.64 30.79
C TYR A 44 -7.36 -25.11 30.39
N SER A 45 -6.57 -25.44 29.36
CA SER A 45 -6.40 -26.82 28.90
C SER A 45 -5.89 -27.72 30.03
N GLU A 46 -6.61 -28.82 30.28
CA GLU A 46 -6.29 -29.75 31.37
C GLU A 46 -4.99 -30.52 31.13
N GLY A 47 -4.62 -30.72 29.85
CA GLY A 47 -3.42 -31.48 29.45
C GLY A 47 -2.11 -30.68 29.45
N ASP A 48 -2.17 -29.35 29.61
CA ASP A 48 -0.98 -28.49 29.59
C ASP A 48 -1.03 -27.45 30.71
N SER A 49 -0.29 -27.71 31.79
CA SER A 49 -0.16 -26.80 32.94
C SER A 49 0.97 -25.79 32.79
N TYR A 50 1.79 -25.89 31.73
CA TYR A 50 2.98 -25.06 31.57
C TYR A 50 2.61 -23.57 31.48
N ILE A 51 1.63 -23.23 30.65
CA ILE A 51 1.20 -21.84 30.44
C ILE A 51 0.69 -21.21 31.75
N ARG A 52 -0.07 -21.96 32.55
CA ARG A 52 -0.59 -21.50 33.85
C ARG A 52 0.51 -21.37 34.92
N THR A 53 1.60 -22.11 34.76
CA THR A 53 2.76 -22.01 35.65
C THR A 53 3.57 -20.75 35.35
N VAL A 54 3.78 -20.44 34.06
CA VAL A 54 4.50 -19.24 33.62
C VAL A 54 3.66 -17.97 33.81
N PHE A 55 2.36 -18.06 33.52
CA PHE A 55 1.40 -16.98 33.69
C PHE A 55 0.27 -17.45 34.62
N PRO A 56 0.32 -17.11 35.92
CA PRO A 56 -0.71 -17.55 36.88
C PRO A 56 -2.09 -16.92 36.65
N GLN A 57 -2.13 -15.78 35.96
CA GLN A 57 -3.36 -15.05 35.64
C GLN A 57 -3.60 -15.00 34.13
N TYR A 58 -4.84 -15.28 33.73
CA TYR A 58 -5.25 -15.26 32.32
C TYR A 58 -4.99 -13.89 31.66
N PHE A 59 -5.21 -12.80 32.40
CA PHE A 59 -4.94 -11.45 31.91
C PHE A 59 -3.46 -11.21 31.59
N LEU A 60 -2.53 -11.77 32.37
CA LEU A 60 -1.09 -11.66 32.11
C LEU A 60 -0.69 -12.45 30.87
N PHE A 61 -1.23 -13.66 30.71
CA PHE A 61 -1.05 -14.46 29.49
C PHE A 61 -1.56 -13.72 28.26
N PHE A 62 -2.78 -13.17 28.35
CA PHE A 62 -3.40 -12.41 27.26
C PHE A 62 -2.63 -11.12 26.93
N ALA A 63 -2.13 -10.41 27.94
CA ALA A 63 -1.27 -9.25 27.75
C ALA A 63 0.05 -9.62 27.05
N GLY A 64 0.69 -10.72 27.46
CA GLY A 64 1.87 -11.25 26.80
C GLY A 64 1.63 -11.58 25.32
N LEU A 65 0.53 -12.30 25.02
CA LEU A 65 0.12 -12.57 23.63
C LEU A 65 -0.15 -11.29 22.85
N SER A 66 -0.79 -10.30 23.47
CA SER A 66 -1.08 -9.00 22.84
C SER A 66 0.19 -8.23 22.50
N ILE A 67 1.21 -8.26 23.36
CA ILE A 67 2.52 -7.64 23.09
C ILE A 67 3.19 -8.31 21.89
N ILE A 68 3.20 -9.64 21.83
CA ILE A 68 3.76 -10.38 20.69
C ILE A 68 3.01 -10.02 19.39
N GLY A 69 1.68 -10.01 19.45
CA GLY A 69 0.83 -9.60 18.33
C GLY A 69 1.11 -8.16 17.88
N PHE A 70 1.31 -7.25 18.83
CA PHE A 70 1.65 -5.86 18.56
C PHE A 70 3.02 -5.72 17.87
N VAL A 71 4.05 -6.44 18.34
CA VAL A 71 5.38 -6.44 17.70
C VAL A 71 5.30 -6.97 16.27
N ALA A 72 4.53 -8.04 16.04
CA ALA A 72 4.30 -8.57 14.70
C ALA A 72 3.58 -7.55 13.80
N MET A 73 2.52 -6.90 14.30
CA MET A 73 1.80 -5.86 13.57
C MET A 73 2.71 -4.66 13.25
N TRP A 74 3.51 -4.21 14.22
CA TRP A 74 4.49 -3.14 14.04
C TRP A 74 5.48 -3.47 12.93
N PHE A 75 6.04 -4.69 12.93
CA PHE A 75 6.96 -5.14 11.89
C PHE A 75 6.31 -5.13 10.50
N VAL A 76 5.08 -5.65 10.39
CA VAL A 76 4.31 -5.61 9.15
C VAL A 76 4.08 -4.17 8.69
N TYR A 77 3.73 -3.28 9.62
CA TYR A 77 3.45 -1.88 9.30
C TYR A 77 4.69 -1.12 8.83
N VAL A 78 5.83 -1.29 9.52
CA VAL A 78 7.06 -0.54 9.22
C VAL A 78 7.78 -1.08 7.98
N TYR A 79 7.79 -2.39 7.76
CA TYR A 79 8.62 -2.99 6.71
C TYR A 79 7.81 -3.59 5.56
N VAL A 80 6.76 -4.34 5.87
CA VAL A 80 6.01 -5.09 4.83
C VAL A 80 5.07 -4.17 4.06
N LEU A 81 4.40 -3.22 4.71
CA LEU A 81 3.49 -2.31 4.02
C LEU A 81 4.22 -1.38 3.04
N PRO A 82 5.31 -0.66 3.42
CA PRO A 82 6.03 0.20 2.48
C PRO A 82 6.64 -0.57 1.31
N SER A 83 7.17 -1.78 1.57
CA SER A 83 7.72 -2.61 0.49
C SER A 83 6.65 -3.06 -0.51
N LYS A 84 5.47 -3.49 -0.03
CA LYS A 84 4.32 -3.82 -0.90
C LYS A 84 3.85 -2.62 -1.71
N GLN A 85 3.77 -1.44 -1.09
CA GLN A 85 3.36 -0.23 -1.80
C GLN A 85 4.36 0.15 -2.89
N ARG A 86 5.67 0.14 -2.58
CA ARG A 86 6.72 0.42 -3.56
C ARG A 86 6.67 -0.57 -4.74
N PHE A 87 6.57 -1.86 -4.46
CA PHE A 87 6.46 -2.88 -5.48
C PHE A 87 5.23 -2.68 -6.38
N SER A 88 4.07 -2.40 -5.77
CA SER A 88 2.84 -2.13 -6.52
C SER A 88 2.95 -0.89 -7.41
N GLN A 89 3.65 0.16 -6.97
CA GLN A 89 3.87 1.35 -7.77
C GLN A 89 4.85 1.10 -8.91
N GLU A 90 5.96 0.39 -8.65
CA GLU A 90 6.92 0.00 -9.68
C GLU A 90 6.26 -0.87 -10.76
N GLN A 91 5.37 -1.78 -10.37
CA GLN A 91 4.56 -2.54 -11.32
C GLN A 91 3.57 -1.66 -12.09
N ALA A 92 2.91 -0.72 -11.43
CA ALA A 92 1.98 0.19 -12.09
C ALA A 92 2.68 1.07 -13.13
N VAL A 93 3.92 1.50 -12.87
CA VAL A 93 4.75 2.23 -13.84
C VAL A 93 5.18 1.31 -14.99
N LYS A 94 5.71 0.10 -14.69
CA LYS A 94 6.14 -0.85 -15.73
C LYS A 94 5.01 -1.28 -16.67
N ASP A 95 3.80 -1.43 -16.14
CA ASP A 95 2.63 -1.87 -16.92
C ASP A 95 1.87 -0.72 -17.61
N ASN A 96 2.40 0.52 -17.61
CA ASN A 96 1.71 1.73 -18.10
C ASN A 96 0.29 1.90 -17.51
N ARG A 97 0.16 1.63 -16.20
CA ARG A 97 -1.09 1.76 -15.43
C ARG A 97 -1.08 2.96 -14.48
N SER A 98 0.00 3.74 -14.48
CA SER A 98 0.16 4.92 -13.63
C SER A 98 -0.11 6.20 -14.43
N PRO A 99 -1.37 6.68 -14.49
CA PRO A 99 -1.69 7.91 -15.22
C PRO A 99 -0.95 9.13 -14.67
N MET A 100 -0.56 9.13 -13.39
CA MET A 100 0.24 10.19 -12.79
C MET A 100 1.67 10.23 -13.34
N TYR A 101 2.29 9.08 -13.58
CA TYR A 101 3.66 9.02 -14.11
C TYR A 101 3.70 9.53 -15.55
N ASP A 102 2.76 9.08 -16.38
CA ASP A 102 2.65 9.51 -17.77
C ASP A 102 2.40 11.02 -17.89
N ARG A 103 1.52 11.57 -17.04
CA ARG A 103 1.27 13.02 -16.97
C ARG A 103 2.50 13.83 -16.56
N ILE A 104 3.34 13.31 -15.67
CA ILE A 104 4.57 14.01 -15.25
C ILE A 104 5.59 14.04 -16.40
N LEU A 105 5.69 12.96 -17.18
CA LEU A 105 6.54 12.94 -18.38
C LEU A 105 6.05 13.94 -19.42
N GLU A 106 4.75 13.97 -19.71
CA GLU A 106 4.15 14.96 -20.63
C GLU A 106 4.49 16.40 -20.21
N VAL A 107 4.33 16.73 -18.91
CA VAL A 107 4.65 18.07 -18.40
C VAL A 107 6.15 18.39 -18.48
N GLN A 108 7.03 17.41 -18.28
CA GLN A 108 8.47 17.62 -18.44
C GLN A 108 8.84 17.93 -19.89
N ASP A 109 8.23 17.24 -20.84
CA ASP A 109 8.43 17.49 -22.27
C ASP A 109 7.91 18.88 -22.67
N GLU A 110 6.70 19.26 -22.22
CA GLU A 110 6.15 20.61 -22.45
C GLU A 110 7.06 21.72 -21.87
N LEU A 111 7.62 21.52 -20.67
CA LEU A 111 8.56 22.47 -20.07
C LEU A 111 9.88 22.57 -20.83
N ALA A 112 10.37 21.46 -21.40
CA ALA A 112 11.56 21.45 -22.22
C ALA A 112 11.35 22.22 -23.53
N GLU A 113 10.19 22.05 -24.17
CA GLU A 113 9.81 22.80 -25.36
C GLU A 113 9.67 24.31 -25.08
N MET A 114 9.03 24.68 -23.96
CA MET A 114 8.94 26.09 -23.54
C MET A 114 10.32 26.72 -23.35
N ARG A 115 11.27 26.03 -22.70
CA ARG A 115 12.64 26.52 -22.54
C ARG A 115 13.33 26.76 -23.88
N LYS A 116 13.10 25.88 -24.85
CA LYS A 116 13.66 26.00 -26.20
C LYS A 116 13.07 27.22 -26.94
N MET A 117 11.75 27.40 -26.88
CA MET A 117 11.08 28.57 -27.47
C MET A 117 11.57 29.88 -26.85
N ILE A 118 11.73 29.94 -25.53
CA ILE A 118 12.26 31.13 -24.84
C ILE A 118 13.68 31.44 -25.31
N LYS A 119 14.53 30.42 -25.48
CA LYS A 119 15.90 30.60 -25.96
C LYS A 119 15.92 31.13 -27.41
N GLU A 120 15.09 30.57 -28.28
CA GLU A 120 14.96 31.05 -29.67
C GLU A 120 14.41 32.49 -29.74
N LEU A 121 13.47 32.86 -28.85
CA LEU A 121 12.97 34.22 -28.72
C LEU A 121 14.07 35.17 -28.24
N SER A 122 14.85 34.78 -27.22
CA SER A 122 15.97 35.57 -26.70
C SER A 122 17.02 35.83 -27.79
N GLU A 123 17.41 34.80 -28.55
CA GLU A 123 18.36 34.94 -29.66
C GLU A 123 17.82 35.82 -30.80
N LYS A 124 16.51 35.78 -31.08
CA LYS A 124 15.88 36.67 -32.06
C LYS A 124 15.84 38.12 -31.59
N VAL A 125 15.61 38.37 -30.30
CA VAL A 125 15.60 39.71 -29.70
C VAL A 125 17.00 40.31 -29.72
N GLU A 126 18.04 39.55 -29.34
CA GLU A 126 19.43 40.01 -29.45
C GLU A 126 19.82 40.39 -30.88
N LYS A 127 19.46 39.57 -31.88
CA LYS A 127 19.73 39.86 -33.28
C LYS A 127 18.99 41.09 -33.84
N LEU A 128 17.83 41.42 -33.27
CA LEU A 128 17.10 42.64 -33.62
C LEU A 128 17.73 43.86 -32.97
N SER A 129 18.13 43.74 -31.70
CA SER A 129 18.88 44.77 -30.96
C SER A 129 20.21 45.12 -31.63
N GLU A 130 20.94 44.14 -32.17
CA GLU A 130 22.21 44.37 -32.89
C GLU A 130 22.03 45.01 -34.29
N LYS A 131 20.82 44.98 -34.87
CA LYS A 131 20.54 45.55 -36.20
C LYS A 131 20.08 47.01 -36.17
N GLU A 132 19.72 47.54 -35.01
CA GLU A 132 19.28 48.93 -34.84
C GLU A 132 20.41 49.89 -34.42
N LEU A 133 21.66 49.39 -34.34
CA LEU A 133 22.91 50.14 -34.12
C LEU A 133 23.74 50.21 -35.40
#